data_AF-A0A538TV17-F1
#
_entry.id   AF-A0A538TV17-F1
#
_cell.length_a   1.000
_cell.length_b   1.000
_cell.length_c   1.000
_cell.angle_alpha   90.00
_cell.angle_beta   90.00
_cell.angle_gamma   90.00
#
_symmetry.space_group_name_H-M   'P 1'
#
loop_
_entity.id
_entity.type
_entity.pdbx_description
1 polymer ?
#
loop_
_entity_poly.entity_id
_entity_poly.type
_entity_poly.pdbx_seq_one_letter_code
_entity_poly.pdbx_strand_id
1 'polypeptide(L)'
;MTRRLKVFLPKWMRWFILALFAPIWGLMLYVTFLSPDRAGRLPPVGFVLVSITLLVVAVFVWLSSAGRLPTHVIEIEEDDVPKPPR
;
A
#
# COMPACT_ATOMS: atom_id res chain seq x y z
N MET A 1 17.12 -4.84 28.51
CA MET A 1 17.05 -5.64 27.27
C MET A 1 16.02 -5.02 26.34
N THR A 2 16.33 -4.79 25.06
CA THR A 2 15.39 -4.21 24.09
C THR A 2 14.49 -5.29 23.49
N ARG A 3 13.15 -5.12 23.56
CA ARG A 3 12.20 -5.99 22.81
C ARG A 3 11.86 -5.34 21.48
N ARG A 4 12.06 -6.08 20.38
CA ARG A 4 11.63 -5.68 19.02
C ARG A 4 10.30 -6.36 18.67
N LEU A 5 9.21 -5.59 18.56
CA LEU A 5 7.94 -6.07 18.00
C LEU A 5 7.83 -5.68 16.53
N LYS A 6 7.64 -6.66 15.64
CA LYS A 6 7.37 -6.42 14.20
C LYS A 6 5.86 -6.40 13.99
N VAL A 7 5.32 -5.26 13.57
CA VAL A 7 3.88 -5.13 13.25
C VAL A 7 3.70 -5.34 11.75
N PHE A 8 2.87 -6.32 11.41
CA PHE A 8 2.55 -6.68 10.02
C PHE A 8 1.12 -6.28 9.68
N LEU A 9 0.88 -5.95 8.41
CA LEU A 9 -0.46 -5.64 7.92
C LEU A 9 -1.39 -6.87 7.97
N PRO A 10 -2.68 -6.71 8.32
CA PRO A 10 -3.66 -7.78 8.26
C PRO A 10 -3.74 -8.38 6.84
N LYS A 11 -3.84 -9.70 6.73
CA LYS A 11 -3.88 -10.39 5.43
C LYS A 11 -5.09 -9.96 4.57
N TRP A 12 -6.20 -9.53 5.17
CA TRP A 12 -7.35 -9.01 4.42
C TRP A 12 -7.00 -7.75 3.63
N MET A 13 -6.02 -6.96 4.09
CA MET A 13 -5.71 -5.65 3.53
C MET A 13 -5.31 -5.74 2.05
N ARG A 14 -4.78 -6.89 1.63
CA ARG A 14 -4.50 -7.19 0.21
C ARG A 14 -5.73 -7.08 -0.65
N TRP A 15 -6.82 -7.71 -0.21
CA TRP A 15 -8.08 -7.74 -0.96
C TRP A 15 -8.73 -6.37 -0.99
N PHE A 16 -8.69 -5.63 0.13
CA PHE A 16 -9.19 -4.26 0.19
C PHE A 16 -8.44 -3.33 -0.77
N ILE A 17 -7.11 -3.42 -0.79
CA ILE A 17 -6.28 -2.56 -1.65
C ILE A 17 -6.45 -2.94 -3.12
N LEU A 18 -6.52 -4.23 -3.47
CA LEU A 18 -6.87 -4.66 -4.82
C LEU A 18 -8.25 -4.13 -5.26
N ALA A 19 -9.26 -4.23 -4.39
CA ALA A 19 -10.60 -3.74 -4.67
C ALA A 19 -10.65 -2.21 -4.84
N LEU A 20 -9.78 -1.46 -4.15
CA LEU A 20 -9.64 -0.01 -4.31
C LEU A 20 -8.89 0.36 -5.60
N PHE A 21 -7.82 -0.37 -5.92
CA PHE A 21 -6.97 -0.08 -7.09
C PHE A 21 -7.65 -0.42 -8.41
N ALA A 22 -8.45 -1.49 -8.46
CA ALA A 22 -9.14 -1.93 -9.67
C ALA A 22 -10.02 -0.83 -10.33
N PRO A 23 -10.91 -0.12 -9.61
CA PRO A 23 -11.72 0.94 -10.21
C PRO A 23 -10.88 2.16 -10.60
N ILE A 24 -9.84 2.50 -9.84
CA ILE A 24 -8.92 3.61 -10.18
C ILE A 24 -8.21 3.31 -11.50
N TRP A 25 -7.66 2.10 -11.63
CA TRP A 25 -6.97 1.67 -12.84
C TRP A 25 -7.93 1.56 -14.04
N GLY A 26 -9.14 1.03 -13.82
CA GLY A 26 -10.19 0.98 -14.84
C GLY A 26 -10.62 2.36 -15.32
N LEU A 27 -10.79 3.32 -14.41
CA LEU A 27 -11.10 4.72 -14.74
C LEU A 27 -9.96 5.34 -15.55
N MET A 28 -8.70 5.12 -15.16
CA MET A 28 -7.55 5.61 -15.94
C MET A 28 -7.53 5.04 -17.35
N LEU A 29 -7.82 3.75 -17.50
CA LEU A 29 -7.86 3.09 -18.81
C LEU A 29 -8.99 3.65 -19.67
N TYR A 30 -10.16 3.89 -19.08
CA TYR A 30 -11.27 4.55 -19.75
C TYR A 30 -10.90 5.96 -20.21
N VAL A 31 -10.37 6.81 -19.31
CA VAL A 31 -9.96 8.19 -19.63
C VAL A 31 -8.87 8.22 -20.71
N THR A 32 -7.92 7.30 -20.64
CA THR A 32 -6.78 7.27 -21.56
C THR A 32 -7.17 6.75 -22.94
N PHE A 33 -7.97 5.68 -23.03
CA PHE A 33 -8.20 4.98 -24.30
C PHE A 33 -9.63 5.10 -24.84
N LEU A 34 -10.66 5.14 -23.98
CA LEU A 34 -12.07 5.08 -24.38
C LEU A 34 -12.79 6.43 -24.32
N SER A 35 -12.22 7.44 -23.66
CA SER A 35 -12.87 8.75 -23.54
C SER A 35 -12.89 9.47 -24.90
N PRO A 36 -14.07 9.92 -25.37
CA PRO A 36 -14.21 10.66 -26.63
C PRO A 36 -13.62 12.08 -26.54
N ASP A 37 -13.50 12.64 -25.33
CA ASP A 37 -12.92 13.96 -25.11
C ASP A 37 -11.39 13.91 -25.04
N ARG A 38 -10.74 14.57 -25.99
CA ARG A 38 -9.26 14.68 -26.00
C ARG A 38 -8.72 15.68 -24.96
N ALA A 39 -9.57 16.57 -24.44
CA ALA A 39 -9.17 17.67 -23.57
C ALA A 39 -8.71 17.23 -22.15
N GLY A 40 -9.03 16.00 -21.73
CA GLY A 40 -8.61 15.42 -20.45
C GLY A 40 -7.78 14.15 -20.58
N ARG A 41 -7.33 13.81 -21.80
CA ARG A 41 -6.66 12.54 -22.08
C ARG A 41 -5.24 12.57 -21.50
N LEU A 42 -4.97 11.69 -20.55
CA LEU A 42 -3.60 11.43 -20.13
C LEU A 42 -2.80 10.97 -21.35
N PRO A 43 -1.62 11.56 -21.64
CA PRO A 43 -0.77 11.05 -22.70
C PRO A 43 -0.40 9.59 -22.38
N PRO A 44 -0.20 8.71 -23.38
CA PRO A 44 0.11 7.30 -23.16
C PRO A 44 1.31 7.09 -22.22
N VAL A 45 2.31 7.97 -22.31
CA VAL A 45 3.47 8.00 -21.40
C VAL A 45 3.04 8.25 -19.95
N GLY A 46 2.13 9.20 -19.71
CA GLY A 46 1.58 9.47 -18.38
C GLY A 46 0.80 8.29 -17.82
N PHE A 47 0.00 7.61 -18.65
CA PHE A 47 -0.72 6.39 -18.25
C PHE A 47 0.24 5.27 -17.84
N VAL A 48 1.31 5.03 -18.61
CA VAL A 48 2.32 4.00 -18.28
C VAL A 48 3.02 4.34 -16.97
N LEU A 49 3.41 5.60 -16.77
CA LEU A 49 4.15 6.02 -15.58
C LEU A 49 3.31 5.90 -14.29
N VAL A 50 2.03 6.27 -14.36
CA VAL A 50 1.10 6.08 -13.23
C VAL A 50 0.80 4.60 -13.01
N SER A 51 0.64 3.81 -14.08
CA SER A 51 0.43 2.35 -13.96
C SER A 51 1.61 1.65 -13.29
N ILE A 52 2.85 2.02 -13.63
CA ILE A 52 4.06 1.51 -12.98
C ILE A 52 4.05 1.90 -11.50
N THR A 53 3.77 3.17 -11.18
CA THR A 53 3.70 3.64 -9.80
C THR A 53 2.66 2.86 -8.99
N LEU A 54 1.45 2.68 -9.53
CA LEU A 54 0.40 1.88 -8.89
C LEU A 54 0.84 0.43 -8.67
N LEU A 55 1.52 -0.16 -9.65
CA LEU A 55 2.02 -1.54 -9.56
C LEU A 55 3.10 -1.68 -8.48
N VAL A 56 4.03 -0.73 -8.38
CA VAL A 56 5.05 -0.69 -7.32
C VAL A 56 4.38 -0.60 -5.94
N VAL A 57 3.40 0.27 -5.76
CA VAL A 57 2.66 0.39 -4.49
C VAL A 57 1.90 -0.90 -4.17
N ALA A 58 1.22 -1.50 -5.16
CA ALA A 58 0.51 -2.75 -4.98
C ALA A 58 1.45 -3.89 -4.55
N VAL A 59 2.62 -4.01 -5.18
CA VAL A 59 3.66 -4.99 -4.81
C VAL A 59 4.19 -4.73 -3.41
N PHE A 60 4.46 -3.46 -3.06
CA PHE A 60 4.94 -3.10 -1.73
C PHE A 60 3.94 -3.49 -0.63
N VAL A 61 2.68 -3.11 -0.81
CA VAL A 61 1.58 -3.50 0.08
C VAL A 61 1.44 -5.02 0.18
N TRP A 62 1.56 -5.72 -0.94
CA TRP A 62 1.47 -7.18 -0.99
C TRP A 62 2.59 -7.83 -0.17
N LEU A 63 3.82 -7.34 -0.28
CA LEU A 63 4.97 -7.80 0.51
C LEU A 63 4.80 -7.48 2.00
N SER A 64 4.30 -6.30 2.35
CA SER A 64 4.09 -5.88 3.73
C SER A 64 2.99 -6.69 4.43
N SER A 65 1.90 -7.00 3.70
CA SER A 65 0.84 -7.90 4.18
C SER A 65 1.21 -9.39 4.09
N ALA A 66 2.32 -9.75 3.43
CA ALA A 66 2.89 -11.11 3.44
C ALA A 66 3.79 -11.39 4.64
N GLY A 67 3.95 -10.43 5.54
CA GLY A 67 4.87 -10.58 6.65
C GLY A 67 6.34 -10.58 6.21
N ARG A 68 6.62 -10.26 4.92
CA ARG A 68 7.98 -10.18 4.39
C ARG A 68 8.60 -8.81 4.62
N LEU A 69 7.79 -7.75 4.69
CA LEU A 69 8.21 -6.41 5.06
C LEU A 69 7.47 -5.97 6.34
N PRO A 70 8.17 -5.70 7.46
CA PRO A 70 7.54 -5.12 8.63
C PRO A 70 7.15 -3.67 8.32
N THR A 71 5.88 -3.32 8.55
CA THR A 71 5.38 -1.96 8.32
C THR A 71 5.93 -1.00 9.36
N HIS A 72 6.06 -1.48 10.61
CA HIS A 72 6.67 -0.77 11.72
C HIS A 72 7.46 -1.74 12.61
N VAL A 73 8.60 -1.28 13.13
CA VAL A 73 9.37 -1.94 14.18
C VAL A 73 9.19 -1.11 15.44
N ILE A 74 8.54 -1.66 16.46
CA ILE A 74 8.42 -1.04 17.77
C ILE A 74 9.59 -1.55 18.60
N GLU A 75 10.49 -0.65 18.99
CA GLU A 75 11.55 -0.94 19.96
C GLU A 75 11.04 -0.49 21.33
N ILE A 76 10.87 -1.44 22.25
CA ILE A 76 10.46 -1.17 23.63
C ILE A 76 11.70 -1.28 24.50
N GLU A 77 12.08 -0.17 25.13
CA GLU A 77 13.06 -0.15 26.22
C GLU A 77 12.37 -0.56 27.52
N GLU A 78 13.00 -1.46 28.29
CA GLU A 78 12.41 -2.08 29.50
C GLU A 78 12.07 -1.08 30.62
N ASP A 79 12.57 0.15 30.56
CA ASP A 79 12.33 1.19 31.56
C ASP A 79 10.92 1.81 31.49
N ASP A 80 10.17 1.57 30.40
CA ASP A 80 8.80 2.07 30.21
C ASP A 80 7.70 1.07 30.66
N VAL A 81 8.06 -0.08 31.22
CA VAL A 81 7.08 -1.06 31.70
C VAL A 81 6.57 -0.60 33.08
N PRO A 82 5.29 -0.20 33.23
CA PRO A 82 4.76 0.21 34.53
C PRO A 82 4.81 -0.99 35.48
N LYS A 83 5.55 -0.87 36.59
CA LYS A 83 5.55 -1.88 37.64
C LYS A 83 4.11 -2.07 38.15
N PRO A 84 3.62 -3.32 38.31
CA PRO A 84 2.32 -3.54 38.89
C PRO A 84 2.27 -2.94 40.31
N PRO A 85 1.17 -2.28 40.69
CA PRO A 85 1.00 -1.78 42.05
C PRO A 85 1.05 -2.98 43.01
N ARG A 86 1.85 -2.86 44.07
CA ARG A 86 1.94 -3.84 45.15
C ARG A 86 0.69 -3.82 46.01
#